data_AF-B9EWD0-F1
#
_entry.id   AF-B9EWD0-F1
#
_cell.length_a   1.000
_cell.length_b   1.000
_cell.length_c   1.000
_cell.angle_alpha   90.00
_cell.angle_beta   90.00
_cell.angle_gamma   90.00
#
_symmetry.space_group_name_H-M   'P 1'
#
loop_
_entity.id
_entity.type
_entity.pdbx_description
1 polymer ?
#
loop_
_entity_poly.entity_id
_entity_poly.type
_entity_poly.pdbx_seq_one_letter_code
_entity_poly.pdbx_strand_id
1 'polypeptide(L)'
;MAYYAIAPILCALVQNELYMHLYINQVYAGQSTNQLVVITSSQPQGFGITVINDWPITDGANTVGRAQGLHFQSGQTSQKWYTSMNLIFEDTRFSGSSLQVMGTIPQDGEWSIIGGTGEFVAAQGIVEHNVIQEAGGAWTYELKIHAFYTPMQSSGPSSRLPPPPAVSCERRWNHAGLLCTAAPVRTSEVFRVAPEAPAAGKRVDAGREGELNKRGRRRVLPPAEGNVMHKRRRQKESLSPPPLNCDG
;
A
#
# COMPACT_ATOMS: atom_id res chain seq x y z
N MET A 1 7.37 -20.67 -28.93
CA MET A 1 6.92 -21.79 -28.07
C MET A 1 6.88 -21.27 -26.64
N ALA A 2 5.71 -21.24 -26.00
CA ALA A 2 5.62 -20.84 -24.60
C ALA A 2 6.14 -21.99 -23.73
N TYR A 3 7.09 -21.70 -22.84
CA TYR A 3 7.60 -22.67 -21.88
C TYR A 3 6.73 -22.58 -20.62
N TYR A 4 6.10 -23.68 -20.21
CA TYR A 4 5.37 -23.77 -18.96
C TYR A 4 5.85 -25.00 -18.18
N ALA A 5 5.97 -24.85 -16.87
CA ALA A 5 6.31 -25.92 -15.93
C ALA A 5 5.34 -25.83 -14.75
N ILE A 6 4.78 -26.97 -14.34
CA ILE A 6 3.90 -27.09 -13.18
C ILE A 6 4.66 -27.94 -12.16
N ALA A 7 4.87 -27.40 -10.97
CA ALA A 7 5.46 -28.14 -9.85
C ALA A 7 4.56 -27.98 -8.62
N PRO A 8 4.34 -29.05 -7.84
CA PRO A 8 3.61 -28.95 -6.59
C PRO A 8 4.39 -28.09 -5.59
N ILE A 9 3.67 -27.31 -4.79
CA ILE A 9 4.25 -26.59 -3.66
C ILE A 9 4.60 -27.63 -2.58
N LEU A 10 5.90 -27.86 -2.38
CA LEU A 10 6.39 -28.91 -1.48
C LEU A 10 6.48 -28.47 0.00
N CYS A 11 6.33 -27.18 0.29
CA CYS A 11 6.34 -26.61 1.65
C CYS A 11 5.38 -25.43 1.76
N ALA A 12 4.77 -25.23 2.94
CA ALA A 12 3.93 -24.06 3.20
C ALA A 12 4.72 -22.76 2.97
N LEU A 13 4.10 -21.79 2.30
CA LEU A 13 4.69 -20.47 2.08
C LEU A 13 4.83 -19.75 3.43
N VAL A 14 6.03 -19.24 3.72
CA VAL A 14 6.25 -18.38 4.89
C VAL A 14 5.54 -17.06 4.64
N GLN A 15 4.61 -16.69 5.52
CA GLN A 15 3.94 -15.40 5.48
C GLN A 15 4.61 -14.42 6.44
N ASN A 16 4.78 -13.20 5.99
CA ASN A 16 5.17 -12.05 6.79
C ASN A 16 3.94 -11.20 7.08
N GLU A 17 3.96 -10.56 8.23
CA GLU A 17 2.94 -9.58 8.62
C GLU A 17 3.49 -8.16 8.48
N LEU A 18 2.66 -7.25 7.99
CA LEU A 18 2.99 -5.88 7.68
C LEU A 18 2.06 -4.94 8.43
N TYR A 19 2.66 -3.95 9.10
CA TYR A 19 1.97 -2.81 9.69
C TYR A 19 2.58 -1.52 9.16
N MET A 20 1.75 -0.63 8.61
CA MET A 20 2.18 0.71 8.21
C MET A 20 1.18 1.76 8.68
N HIS A 21 1.69 2.95 9.02
CA HIS A 21 0.90 4.13 9.33
C HIS A 21 1.35 5.25 8.40
N LEU A 22 0.46 5.65 7.49
CA LEU A 22 0.77 6.54 6.37
C LEU A 22 -0.37 7.53 6.15
N TYR A 23 -0.18 8.47 5.22
CA TYR A 23 -1.19 9.45 4.86
C TYR A 23 -1.33 9.61 3.35
N ILE A 24 -2.55 9.65 2.82
CA ILE A 24 -2.84 10.04 1.42
C ILE A 24 -3.30 11.48 1.37
N ASN A 25 -2.74 12.27 0.45
CA ASN A 25 -3.14 13.65 0.21
C ASN A 25 -3.89 13.79 -1.11
N GLN A 26 -5.20 13.97 -1.06
CA GLN A 26 -6.04 14.25 -2.22
C GLN A 26 -6.20 15.76 -2.42
N VAL A 27 -6.05 16.24 -3.65
CA VAL A 27 -6.36 17.61 -4.06
C VAL A 27 -7.27 17.54 -5.28
N TYR A 28 -8.57 17.71 -5.05
CA TYR A 28 -9.61 17.56 -6.08
C TYR A 28 -10.07 18.89 -6.69
N ALA A 29 -9.71 20.03 -6.09
CA ALA A 29 -9.97 21.36 -6.65
C ALA A 29 -8.79 22.32 -6.41
N GLY A 30 -8.71 23.38 -7.20
CA GLY A 30 -7.61 24.36 -7.17
C GLY A 30 -6.65 24.22 -8.35
N GLN A 31 -5.49 24.90 -8.28
CA GLN A 31 -4.50 24.90 -9.38
C GLN A 31 -3.58 23.67 -9.39
N SER A 32 -3.49 22.94 -8.26
CA SER A 32 -2.57 21.82 -8.08
C SER A 32 -3.32 20.50 -7.88
N THR A 33 -4.39 20.29 -8.66
CA THR A 33 -5.17 19.05 -8.60
C THR A 33 -4.30 17.85 -8.94
N ASN A 34 -4.44 16.78 -8.17
CA ASN A 34 -3.70 15.52 -8.36
C ASN A 34 -4.62 14.37 -8.80
N GLN A 35 -5.69 14.74 -9.49
CA GLN A 35 -6.67 13.85 -10.09
C GLN A 35 -7.37 14.54 -11.26
N LEU A 36 -7.99 13.75 -12.13
CA LEU A 36 -8.68 14.22 -13.33
C LEU A 36 -10.02 13.50 -13.51
N VAL A 37 -11.10 14.28 -13.68
CA VAL A 37 -12.40 13.73 -14.10
C VAL A 37 -12.30 13.33 -15.57
N VAL A 38 -12.46 12.03 -15.85
CA VAL A 38 -12.38 11.47 -17.21
C VAL A 38 -13.75 11.18 -17.80
N ILE A 39 -14.76 10.94 -16.95
CA ILE A 39 -16.16 10.80 -17.35
C ILE A 39 -16.99 11.72 -16.48
N THR A 40 -17.69 12.66 -17.09
CA THR A 40 -18.67 13.52 -16.44
C THR A 40 -20.06 12.89 -16.49
N SER A 41 -20.89 13.16 -15.49
CA SER A 41 -22.29 12.70 -15.47
C SER A 41 -23.20 13.79 -14.91
N SER A 42 -24.42 13.87 -15.47
CA SER A 42 -25.51 14.72 -14.97
C SER A 42 -26.54 13.95 -14.15
N GLN A 43 -26.29 12.66 -13.87
CA GLN A 43 -27.18 11.84 -13.04
C GLN A 43 -27.22 12.36 -11.60
N PRO A 44 -28.33 12.13 -10.87
CA PRO A 44 -28.39 12.44 -9.44
C PRO A 44 -27.20 11.87 -8.67
N GLN A 45 -26.76 12.59 -7.63
CA GLN A 45 -25.58 12.25 -6.82
C GLN A 45 -24.23 12.20 -7.57
N GLY A 46 -24.23 12.45 -8.88
CA GLY A 46 -23.06 12.29 -9.74
C GLY A 46 -22.82 10.85 -10.17
N PHE A 47 -23.83 9.97 -10.10
CA PHE A 47 -23.69 8.55 -10.48
C PHE A 47 -23.01 8.40 -11.86
N GLY A 48 -21.91 7.65 -11.91
CA GLY A 48 -21.10 7.42 -13.10
C GLY A 48 -19.97 8.42 -13.35
N ILE A 49 -19.83 9.50 -12.56
CA ILE A 49 -18.63 10.34 -12.61
C ILE A 49 -17.42 9.45 -12.32
N THR A 50 -16.44 9.46 -13.21
CA THR A 50 -15.20 8.67 -13.08
C THR A 50 -13.99 9.59 -13.07
N VAL A 51 -13.08 9.31 -12.13
CA VAL A 51 -11.90 10.11 -11.85
C VAL A 51 -10.68 9.22 -11.83
N ILE A 52 -9.61 9.62 -12.51
CA ILE A 52 -8.28 9.02 -12.39
C ILE A 52 -7.50 9.81 -11.35
N ASN A 53 -6.84 9.12 -10.42
CA ASN A 53 -6.09 9.74 -9.33
C ASN A 53 -4.62 9.35 -9.31
N ASP A 54 -3.81 10.28 -8.83
CA ASP A 54 -2.40 10.09 -8.51
C ASP A 54 -2.08 10.86 -7.22
N TRP A 55 -2.44 10.29 -6.07
CA TRP A 55 -2.39 10.98 -4.77
C TRP A 55 -1.10 10.67 -3.99
N PRO A 56 -0.38 11.68 -3.45
CA PRO A 56 0.87 11.41 -2.73
C PRO A 56 0.60 10.65 -1.43
N ILE A 57 1.42 9.63 -1.17
CA ILE A 57 1.46 8.91 0.10
C ILE A 57 2.66 9.46 0.90
N THR A 58 2.43 9.84 2.15
CA THR A 58 3.46 10.41 3.04
C THR A 58 3.57 9.66 4.36
N ASP A 59 4.75 9.69 4.98
CA ASP A 59 5.00 9.22 6.36
C ASP A 59 4.73 10.31 7.42
N GLY A 60 4.14 11.44 7.01
CA GLY A 60 3.92 12.64 7.82
C GLY A 60 4.93 13.76 7.55
N ALA A 61 6.12 13.44 7.03
CA ALA A 61 7.15 14.43 6.68
C ALA A 61 7.57 14.36 5.21
N ASN A 62 7.69 13.16 4.65
CA ASN A 62 8.22 12.89 3.33
C ASN A 62 7.19 12.16 2.47
N THR A 63 7.25 12.36 1.15
CA THR A 63 6.54 11.49 0.22
C THR A 63 7.27 10.17 0.12
N VAL A 64 6.55 9.07 0.37
CA VAL A 64 7.06 7.69 0.37
C VAL A 64 6.43 6.83 -0.72
N GLY A 65 5.47 7.38 -1.47
CA GLY A 65 4.80 6.67 -2.55
C GLY A 65 3.65 7.44 -3.18
N ARG A 66 2.90 6.73 -4.03
CA ARG A 66 1.77 7.26 -4.80
C ARG A 66 0.59 6.28 -4.76
N ALA A 67 -0.62 6.79 -4.55
CA ALA A 67 -1.87 6.05 -4.71
C ALA A 67 -2.45 6.34 -6.10
N GLN A 68 -2.23 5.40 -7.02
CA GLN A 68 -2.54 5.55 -8.44
C GLN A 68 -3.65 4.60 -8.87
N GLY A 69 -4.69 5.14 -9.49
CA GLY A 69 -5.82 4.34 -9.93
C GLY A 69 -7.01 5.19 -10.32
N LEU A 70 -8.19 4.71 -9.98
CA LEU A 70 -9.44 5.37 -10.29
C LEU A 70 -10.45 5.27 -9.14
N HIS A 71 -11.34 6.25 -9.09
CA HIS A 71 -12.53 6.20 -8.27
C HIS A 71 -13.72 6.76 -9.05
N PHE A 72 -14.92 6.26 -8.76
CA PHE A 72 -16.14 6.72 -9.42
C PHE A 72 -17.34 6.73 -8.48
N GLN A 73 -18.29 7.62 -8.78
CA GLN A 73 -19.56 7.70 -8.07
C GLN A 73 -20.42 6.48 -8.41
N SER A 74 -20.58 5.58 -7.45
CA SER A 74 -21.33 4.32 -7.60
C SER A 74 -22.68 4.33 -6.89
N GLY A 75 -22.98 5.38 -6.11
CA GLY A 75 -24.24 5.50 -5.39
C GLY A 75 -25.34 6.20 -6.20
N GLN A 76 -26.46 5.51 -6.44
CA GLN A 76 -27.62 6.11 -7.11
C GLN A 76 -28.47 7.01 -6.19
N THR A 77 -28.53 6.67 -4.89
CA THR A 77 -29.41 7.34 -3.92
C THR A 77 -28.67 8.24 -2.94
N SER A 78 -27.35 8.07 -2.80
CA SER A 78 -26.48 8.92 -1.99
C SER A 78 -25.08 8.96 -2.59
N GLN A 79 -24.32 10.02 -2.30
CA GLN A 79 -22.93 10.09 -2.72
C GLN A 79 -22.11 8.97 -2.06
N LYS A 80 -21.77 7.95 -2.86
CA LYS A 80 -20.81 6.90 -2.48
C LYS A 80 -19.83 6.68 -3.60
N TRP A 81 -18.54 6.80 -3.28
CA TRP A 81 -17.47 6.57 -4.24
C TRP A 81 -16.93 5.15 -4.07
N TYR A 82 -16.73 4.44 -5.18
CA TYR A 82 -15.92 3.23 -5.23
C TYR A 82 -14.51 3.60 -5.69
N THR A 83 -13.48 2.93 -5.17
CA THR A 83 -12.09 3.12 -5.56
C THR A 83 -11.38 1.81 -5.83
N SER A 84 -10.48 1.82 -6.81
CA SER A 84 -9.52 0.77 -7.10
C SER A 84 -8.20 1.42 -7.49
N MET A 85 -7.14 1.15 -6.73
CA MET A 85 -5.84 1.79 -6.89
C MET A 85 -4.69 0.94 -6.39
N ASN A 86 -3.50 1.25 -6.87
CA ASN A 86 -2.23 0.72 -6.38
C ASN A 86 -1.59 1.74 -5.44
N LEU A 87 -1.19 1.30 -4.25
CA LEU A 87 -0.28 2.02 -3.38
C LEU A 87 1.14 1.64 -3.79
N ILE A 88 1.79 2.50 -4.59
CA ILE A 88 3.12 2.27 -5.14
C ILE A 88 4.13 2.94 -4.22
N PHE A 89 5.04 2.15 -3.65
CA PHE A 89 6.04 2.64 -2.72
C PHE A 89 7.30 3.08 -3.46
N GLU A 90 7.82 4.23 -3.06
CA GLU A 90 9.00 4.89 -3.65
C GLU A 90 10.12 5.05 -2.62
N ASP A 91 9.86 4.74 -1.35
CA ASP A 91 10.86 4.77 -0.29
C ASP A 91 11.96 3.72 -0.50
N THR A 92 13.13 3.92 0.09
CA THR A 92 14.30 3.05 -0.14
C THR A 92 14.07 1.59 0.24
N ARG A 93 13.16 1.27 1.17
CA ARG A 93 12.94 -0.10 1.64
C ARG A 93 12.01 -0.87 0.70
N PHE A 94 10.97 -0.22 0.17
CA PHE A 94 9.94 -0.87 -0.63
C PHE A 94 9.83 -0.33 -2.05
N SER A 95 10.84 0.40 -2.53
CA SER A 95 10.87 1.02 -3.85
C SER A 95 10.43 0.07 -4.96
N GLY A 96 9.40 0.47 -5.71
CA GLY A 96 8.82 -0.30 -6.81
C GLY A 96 7.86 -1.44 -6.39
N SER A 97 7.74 -1.72 -5.10
CA SER A 97 6.71 -2.63 -4.57
C SER A 97 5.36 -1.92 -4.51
N SER A 98 4.28 -2.69 -4.56
CA SER A 98 2.94 -2.10 -4.45
C SER A 98 1.96 -2.98 -3.70
N LEU A 99 0.96 -2.34 -3.09
CA LEU A 99 -0.25 -2.98 -2.60
C LEU A 99 -1.42 -2.59 -3.51
N GLN A 100 -2.21 -3.57 -3.92
CA GLN A 100 -3.41 -3.35 -4.71
C GLN A 100 -4.60 -3.26 -3.76
N VAL A 101 -5.32 -2.16 -3.79
CA VAL A 101 -6.43 -1.88 -2.86
C VAL A 101 -7.72 -1.55 -3.60
N MET A 102 -8.84 -1.98 -3.03
CA MET A 102 -10.17 -1.60 -3.49
C MET A 102 -11.14 -1.42 -2.34
N GLY A 103 -12.14 -0.58 -2.53
CA GLY A 103 -13.19 -0.39 -1.54
C GLY A 103 -14.08 0.79 -1.87
N THR A 104 -14.77 1.28 -0.85
CA THR A 104 -15.57 2.49 -0.93
C THR A 104 -14.83 3.62 -0.25
N ILE A 105 -15.06 4.86 -0.67
CA ILE A 105 -14.59 6.07 0.02
C ILE A 105 -15.79 6.71 0.74
N PRO A 106 -16.16 6.25 1.94
CA PRO A 106 -16.84 7.08 2.94
C PRO A 106 -15.84 8.09 3.57
N GLN A 107 -16.29 8.90 4.54
CA GLN A 107 -15.36 9.68 5.36
C GLN A 107 -14.37 8.74 6.08
N ASP A 108 -14.87 7.67 6.72
CA ASP A 108 -14.06 6.68 7.44
C ASP A 108 -14.48 5.25 7.07
N GLY A 109 -13.53 4.32 6.90
CA GLY A 109 -13.82 2.95 6.48
C GLY A 109 -12.59 2.07 6.23
N GLU A 110 -12.80 0.98 5.50
CA GLU A 110 -11.76 0.01 5.15
C GLU A 110 -11.68 -0.19 3.63
N TRP A 111 -10.45 -0.27 3.11
CA TRP A 111 -10.17 -0.83 1.79
C TRP A 111 -9.56 -2.22 1.94
N SER A 112 -9.97 -3.16 1.09
CA SER A 112 -9.37 -4.49 1.03
C SER A 112 -8.07 -4.43 0.24
N ILE A 113 -7.02 -5.04 0.79
CA ILE A 113 -5.80 -5.38 0.07
C ILE A 113 -6.06 -6.72 -0.63
N ILE A 114 -6.09 -6.69 -1.95
CA ILE A 114 -6.43 -7.85 -2.80
C ILE A 114 -5.19 -8.50 -3.42
N GLY A 115 -4.03 -7.89 -3.26
CA GLY A 115 -2.79 -8.32 -3.88
C GLY A 115 -1.66 -7.34 -3.65
N GLY A 116 -0.50 -7.67 -4.21
CA GLY A 116 0.66 -6.80 -4.23
C GLY A 116 1.76 -7.34 -5.15
N THR A 117 2.77 -6.50 -5.36
CA THR A 117 3.92 -6.78 -6.22
C THR A 117 5.23 -6.44 -5.51
N GLY A 118 6.36 -6.92 -6.04
CA GLY A 118 7.68 -6.66 -5.46
C GLY A 118 7.85 -7.43 -4.16
N GLU A 119 8.14 -6.73 -3.06
CA GLU A 119 8.22 -7.35 -1.74
C GLU A 119 6.86 -7.90 -1.25
N PHE A 120 5.75 -7.31 -1.71
CA PHE A 120 4.40 -7.59 -1.23
C PHE A 120 3.64 -8.61 -2.08
N VAL A 121 4.32 -9.58 -2.70
CA VAL A 121 3.58 -10.56 -3.52
C VAL A 121 2.59 -11.36 -2.68
N ALA A 122 1.43 -11.62 -3.28
CA ALA A 122 0.31 -12.30 -2.64
C ALA A 122 -0.15 -11.63 -1.33
N ALA A 123 0.05 -10.32 -1.21
CA ALA A 123 -0.45 -9.57 -0.07
C ALA A 123 -1.98 -9.62 0.02
N GLN A 124 -2.49 -9.80 1.23
CA GLN A 124 -3.90 -9.74 1.58
C GLN A 124 -4.08 -9.06 2.94
N GLY A 125 -5.17 -8.35 3.14
CA GLY A 125 -5.40 -7.62 4.38
C GLY A 125 -6.32 -6.42 4.20
N ILE A 126 -6.15 -5.43 5.07
CA ILE A 126 -7.00 -4.24 5.12
C ILE A 126 -6.17 -2.96 5.20
N VAL A 127 -6.75 -1.88 4.71
CA VAL A 127 -6.33 -0.51 4.96
C VAL A 127 -7.49 0.20 5.65
N GLU A 128 -7.37 0.44 6.95
CA GLU A 128 -8.28 1.36 7.62
C GLU A 128 -7.92 2.77 7.16
N HIS A 129 -8.92 3.56 6.77
CA HIS A 129 -8.74 4.93 6.34
C HIS A 129 -9.67 5.89 7.09
N ASN A 130 -9.14 7.03 7.53
CA ASN A 130 -9.93 8.09 8.20
C ASN A 130 -9.60 9.46 7.61
N VAL A 131 -10.59 10.32 7.43
CA VAL A 131 -10.33 11.71 7.01
C VAL A 131 -9.93 12.53 8.23
N ILE A 132 -8.67 12.97 8.27
CA ILE A 132 -8.12 13.75 9.40
C ILE A 132 -8.06 15.24 9.11
N GLN A 133 -8.14 15.64 7.84
CA GLN A 133 -8.14 17.04 7.44
C GLN A 133 -8.96 17.25 6.16
N GLU A 134 -9.80 18.27 6.16
CA GLU A 134 -10.52 18.76 4.99
C GLU A 134 -10.34 20.27 4.87
N ALA A 135 -9.80 20.72 3.73
CA ALA A 135 -9.59 22.14 3.47
C ALA A 135 -9.66 22.45 1.97
N GLY A 136 -10.59 23.32 1.57
CA GLY A 136 -10.51 24.08 0.31
C GLY A 136 -10.28 23.27 -0.96
N GLY A 137 -10.88 22.09 -1.08
CA GLY A 137 -10.67 21.22 -2.26
C GLY A 137 -9.62 20.13 -2.06
N ALA A 138 -9.15 19.91 -0.84
CA ALA A 138 -8.20 18.87 -0.50
C ALA A 138 -8.63 18.09 0.75
N TRP A 139 -8.32 16.80 0.76
CA TRP A 139 -8.53 15.87 1.87
C TRP A 139 -7.23 15.15 2.21
N THR A 140 -6.97 14.95 3.50
CA THR A 140 -5.89 14.08 3.98
C THR A 140 -6.50 12.88 4.68
N TYR A 141 -6.19 11.70 4.16
CA TYR A 141 -6.58 10.43 4.74
C TYR A 141 -5.43 9.87 5.57
N GLU A 142 -5.68 9.56 6.84
CA GLU A 142 -4.83 8.68 7.62
C GLU A 142 -5.08 7.24 7.21
N LEU A 143 -4.02 6.48 6.96
CA LEU A 143 -4.06 5.06 6.61
C LEU A 143 -3.38 4.22 7.69
N LYS A 144 -4.06 3.16 8.13
CA LYS A 144 -3.45 2.07 8.91
C LYS A 144 -3.54 0.80 8.09
N ILE A 145 -2.39 0.37 7.57
CA ILE A 145 -2.27 -0.79 6.70
C ILE A 145 -1.90 -1.98 7.56
N HIS A 146 -2.69 -3.05 7.47
CA HIS A 146 -2.40 -4.34 8.09
C HIS A 146 -2.54 -5.45 7.04
N ALA A 147 -1.44 -6.14 6.74
CA ALA A 147 -1.40 -7.13 5.67
C ALA A 147 -0.56 -8.36 6.02
N PHE A 148 -0.91 -9.48 5.40
CA PHE A 148 -0.08 -10.68 5.31
C PHE A 148 0.41 -10.83 3.87
N TYR A 149 1.69 -11.11 3.67
CA TYR A 149 2.26 -11.29 2.34
C TYR A 149 3.29 -12.41 2.33
N THR A 150 3.60 -12.95 1.14
CA THR A 150 4.61 -13.98 0.97
C THR A 150 5.75 -13.41 0.14
N PRO A 151 6.95 -13.21 0.71
CA PRO A 151 8.12 -12.84 -0.07
C PRO A 151 8.40 -13.93 -1.10
N MET A 152 8.39 -13.56 -2.37
CA MET A 152 8.87 -14.43 -3.44
C MET A 152 10.19 -13.86 -3.94
N GLN A 153 11.27 -14.64 -3.79
CA GLN A 153 12.51 -14.29 -4.47
C GLN A 153 12.24 -14.30 -5.97
N SER A 154 12.47 -13.16 -6.62
CA SER A 154 12.62 -13.10 -8.06
C SER A 154 13.78 -14.03 -8.44
N SER A 155 13.46 -15.28 -8.78
CA SER A 155 14.40 -16.13 -9.47
C SER A 155 14.60 -15.49 -10.85
N GLY A 156 15.70 -14.72 -10.98
CA GLY A 156 16.26 -14.47 -12.29
C GLY A 156 16.42 -15.81 -13.03
N PRO A 157 16.40 -15.83 -14.37
CA PRO A 157 16.47 -17.08 -15.12
C PRO A 157 17.81 -17.77 -14.84
N SER A 158 17.84 -18.60 -13.80
CA SER A 158 18.95 -19.49 -13.51
C SER A 158 18.87 -20.57 -14.55
N SER A 159 19.76 -20.46 -15.55
CA SER A 159 19.98 -21.49 -16.54
C SER A 159 20.15 -22.84 -15.84
N ARG A 160 19.27 -23.78 -16.17
CA ARG A 160 19.14 -25.15 -15.64
C ARG A 160 18.42 -25.24 -14.29
N LEU A 161 17.12 -25.49 -14.38
CA LEU A 161 16.41 -26.19 -13.30
C LEU A 161 17.10 -27.54 -13.06
N PRO A 162 17.49 -27.90 -11.82
CA PRO A 162 17.96 -29.24 -11.52
C PRO A 162 16.80 -30.25 -11.67
N PRO A 163 17.08 -31.51 -12.05
CA PRO A 163 16.04 -32.53 -12.13
C PRO A 163 15.40 -32.73 -10.75
N PRO A 164 14.10 -33.08 -10.70
CA PRO A 164 13.41 -33.29 -9.43
C PRO A 164 14.13 -34.38 -8.61
N PRO A 165 14.24 -34.24 -7.28
CA PRO A 165 14.86 -35.27 -6.45
C PRO A 165 14.07 -36.57 -6.60
N ALA A 166 14.76 -37.64 -6.98
CA ALA A 166 14.19 -38.98 -6.98
C ALA A 166 13.91 -39.37 -5.53
N VAL A 167 12.63 -39.40 -5.16
CA VAL A 167 12.19 -39.91 -3.86
C VAL A 167 12.27 -41.44 -3.93
N SER A 168 13.38 -42.02 -3.48
CA SER A 168 13.45 -43.45 -3.23
C SER A 168 12.65 -43.77 -1.98
N CYS A 169 11.40 -44.17 -2.15
CA CYS A 169 10.59 -44.73 -1.07
C CYS A 169 10.97 -46.21 -0.92
N GLU A 170 12.00 -46.50 -0.13
CA GLU A 170 12.21 -47.87 0.33
C GLU A 170 11.13 -48.22 1.36
N ARG A 171 10.12 -48.97 0.91
CA ARG A 171 9.13 -49.59 1.79
C ARG A 171 9.81 -50.64 2.66
N ARG A 172 10.16 -50.29 3.89
CA ARG A 172 10.43 -51.28 4.93
C ARG A 172 9.17 -51.45 5.77
N TRP A 173 8.42 -52.51 5.48
CA TRP A 173 7.32 -52.95 6.33
C TRP A 173 7.89 -53.43 7.66
N ASN A 174 7.53 -52.78 8.77
CA ASN A 174 7.57 -53.38 10.09
C ASN A 174 6.30 -52.95 10.84
N HIS A 175 5.65 -53.91 11.47
CA HIS A 175 4.42 -53.73 12.25
C HIS A 175 4.70 -52.93 13.53
N ALA A 176 4.70 -51.60 13.43
CA ALA A 176 4.44 -50.64 14.51
C ALA A 176 4.38 -49.25 13.87
N GLY A 177 3.47 -48.40 14.32
CA GLY A 177 3.01 -47.20 13.61
C GLY A 177 4.07 -46.17 13.18
N LEU A 178 3.65 -45.31 12.24
CA LEU A 178 4.43 -44.22 11.66
C LEU A 178 4.90 -43.22 12.75
N LEU A 179 6.21 -43.12 12.94
CA LEU A 179 6.86 -41.98 13.59
C LEU A 179 7.86 -41.41 12.58
N CYS A 180 7.55 -40.24 12.00
CA CYS A 180 8.52 -39.46 11.25
C CYS A 180 9.39 -38.69 12.23
N THR A 181 10.60 -39.17 12.50
CA THR A 181 11.64 -38.37 13.14
C THR A 181 12.59 -37.82 12.07
N ALA A 182 12.63 -36.50 11.92
CA ALA A 182 13.64 -35.83 11.11
C ALA A 182 14.93 -35.72 11.94
N ALA A 183 15.98 -36.46 11.55
CA ALA A 183 17.32 -36.27 12.11
C ALA A 183 18.09 -35.24 11.25
N PRO A 184 18.80 -34.26 11.84
CA PRO A 184 19.61 -33.33 11.07
C PRO A 184 20.89 -34.01 10.56
N VAL A 185 21.21 -33.77 9.29
CA VAL A 185 22.48 -34.16 8.68
C VAL A 185 23.59 -33.28 9.25
N ARG A 186 24.63 -33.94 9.77
CA ARG A 186 25.82 -33.33 10.38
C ARG A 186 26.79 -32.92 9.27
N THR A 187 26.85 -31.63 8.93
CA THR A 187 27.93 -31.08 8.10
C THR A 187 29.01 -30.50 8.99
N SER A 188 30.11 -31.24 9.17
CA SER A 188 31.34 -30.75 9.77
C SER A 188 32.26 -30.23 8.66
N GLU A 189 32.30 -28.92 8.42
CA GLU A 189 33.49 -28.26 7.87
C GLU A 189 33.68 -26.90 8.54
N VAL A 190 34.79 -26.80 9.27
CA VAL A 190 35.26 -25.63 9.98
C VAL A 190 36.10 -24.82 9.00
N PHE A 191 35.58 -23.69 8.51
CA PHE A 191 36.41 -22.66 7.88
C PHE A 191 36.67 -21.57 8.92
N ARG A 192 37.89 -21.56 9.47
CA ARG A 192 38.41 -20.44 10.25
C ARG A 192 38.69 -19.28 9.30
N VAL A 193 38.01 -18.15 9.50
CA VAL A 193 38.42 -16.85 8.96
C VAL A 193 39.16 -16.11 10.08
N ALA A 194 40.42 -15.78 9.84
CA ALA A 194 41.22 -14.95 10.73
C ALA A 194 40.86 -13.46 10.57
N PRO A 195 40.98 -12.63 11.63
CA PRO A 195 40.64 -11.21 11.55
C PRO A 195 41.83 -10.39 11.00
N GLU A 196 41.55 -9.51 10.04
CA GLU A 196 42.46 -8.40 9.68
C GLU A 196 42.03 -7.11 10.40
N ALA A 197 43.05 -6.41 10.91
CA ALA A 197 42.97 -5.20 11.73
C ALA A 197 42.80 -3.91 10.87
N PRO A 198 42.49 -2.76 11.48
CA PRO A 198 41.92 -1.61 10.77
C PRO A 198 42.99 -0.70 10.15
N ALA A 199 42.69 -0.16 8.97
CA ALA A 199 43.47 0.93 8.37
C ALA A 199 42.92 2.30 8.80
N ALA A 200 43.84 3.15 9.26
CA ALA A 200 43.66 4.51 9.73
C ALA A 200 43.12 5.48 8.65
N GLY A 201 42.41 6.51 9.11
CA GLY A 201 41.68 7.44 8.26
C GLY A 201 42.47 8.62 7.70
N LYS A 202 41.73 9.50 7.01
CA LYS A 202 42.06 10.92 6.83
C LYS A 202 40.78 11.77 6.89
N ARG A 203 40.76 12.71 7.83
CA ARG A 203 40.00 13.96 7.76
C ARG A 203 40.73 14.92 6.82
N VAL A 204 40.00 15.70 6.02
CA VAL A 204 40.38 17.07 5.62
C VAL A 204 39.09 17.91 5.52
N ASP A 205 39.27 19.18 5.83
CA ASP A 205 38.37 20.20 6.34
C ASP A 205 37.29 20.80 5.44
N ALA A 206 36.41 21.52 6.15
CA ALA A 206 35.47 22.53 5.70
C ALA A 206 36.12 23.71 4.93
N GLY A 207 35.34 24.29 4.01
CA GLY A 207 35.66 25.53 3.30
C GLY A 207 34.42 26.22 2.71
N ARG A 208 33.90 27.16 3.49
CA ARG A 208 33.07 28.37 3.24
C ARG A 208 32.76 28.89 1.82
N GLU A 209 31.61 29.59 1.79
CA GLU A 209 31.19 30.76 0.95
C GLU A 209 30.89 30.48 -0.53
N GLY A 210 29.82 30.95 -1.16
CA GLY A 210 28.80 31.96 -0.86
C GLY A 210 28.49 32.68 -2.19
N GLU A 211 27.23 32.83 -2.60
CA GLU A 211 26.73 34.05 -3.28
C GLU A 211 25.26 33.95 -3.72
N LEU A 212 24.52 35.00 -3.36
CA LEU A 212 23.26 35.42 -3.95
C LEU A 212 23.46 35.83 -5.42
N ASN A 213 22.45 35.59 -6.28
CA ASN A 213 21.86 36.73 -7.00
C ASN A 213 20.41 36.50 -7.46
N LYS A 214 19.80 37.65 -7.73
CA LYS A 214 18.42 38.09 -7.74
C LYS A 214 17.73 37.94 -9.11
N ARG A 215 16.44 38.30 -9.08
CA ARG A 215 15.50 38.73 -10.15
C ARG A 215 14.49 37.63 -10.50
N GLY A 216 13.19 37.85 -10.49
CA GLY A 216 12.39 39.04 -10.28
C GLY A 216 10.99 38.84 -10.87
N ARG A 217 9.99 39.39 -10.17
CA ARG A 217 8.61 39.69 -10.60
C ARG A 217 7.55 38.57 -10.58
N ARG A 218 6.75 38.67 -9.51
CA ARG A 218 5.35 38.23 -9.41
C ARG A 218 4.48 38.93 -10.47
N ARG A 219 3.52 38.19 -11.05
CA ARG A 219 2.30 38.75 -11.64
C ARG A 219 1.14 38.42 -10.70
N VAL A 220 0.44 39.46 -10.24
CA VAL A 220 -0.77 39.39 -9.43
C VAL A 220 -1.96 39.38 -10.39
N LEU A 221 -2.86 38.41 -10.25
CA LEU A 221 -4.21 38.42 -10.83
C LEU A 221 -5.23 38.58 -9.69
N PRO A 222 -6.36 39.27 -9.91
CA PRO A 222 -7.31 39.61 -8.85
C PRO A 222 -8.07 38.37 -8.35
N PRO A 223 -8.52 38.35 -7.09
CA PRO A 223 -9.29 37.23 -6.55
C PRO A 223 -10.72 37.23 -7.14
N ALA A 224 -11.17 36.06 -7.56
CA ALA A 224 -12.57 35.81 -7.89
C ALA A 224 -13.41 35.75 -6.60
N GLU A 225 -14.61 36.31 -6.70
CA GLU A 225 -15.55 36.57 -5.62
C GLU A 225 -15.97 35.31 -4.85
N GLY A 226 -16.01 35.43 -3.52
CA GLY A 226 -16.44 34.37 -2.62
C GLY A 226 -17.97 34.30 -2.53
N ASN A 227 -18.53 33.11 -2.75
CA ASN A 227 -19.90 32.82 -2.35
C ASN A 227 -19.95 32.38 -0.90
N VAL A 228 -20.65 33.19 -0.09
CA VAL A 228 -20.93 32.98 1.33
C VAL A 228 -21.91 31.80 1.47
N MET A 229 -21.45 30.68 2.03
CA MET A 229 -22.34 29.60 2.45
C MET A 229 -22.68 29.77 3.94
N HIS A 230 -23.94 30.06 4.23
CA HIS A 230 -24.49 30.17 5.58
C HIS A 230 -24.33 28.84 6.36
N LYS A 231 -23.60 28.88 7.48
CA LYS A 231 -23.62 27.81 8.50
C LYS A 231 -25.02 27.69 9.09
N ARG A 232 -25.77 26.64 8.73
CA ARG A 232 -26.93 26.19 9.51
C ARG A 232 -26.46 25.27 10.64
N ARG A 233 -26.60 25.77 11.87
CA ARG A 233 -26.48 25.04 13.13
C ARG A 233 -27.54 23.92 13.14
N ARG A 234 -27.16 22.64 13.13
CA ARG A 234 -28.09 21.55 13.47
C ARG A 234 -28.01 21.28 14.98
N GLN A 235 -29.17 21.41 15.62
CA GLN A 235 -29.40 20.97 16.99
C GLN A 235 -29.28 19.44 17.07
N LYS A 236 -28.72 18.97 18.18
CA LYS A 236 -28.53 17.57 18.53
C LYS A 236 -29.85 17.07 19.12
N GLU A 237 -30.63 16.34 18.36
CA GLU A 237 -31.83 15.64 18.85
C GLU A 237 -31.40 14.22 19.25
N SER A 238 -31.50 13.93 20.55
CA SER A 238 -31.22 12.63 21.14
C SER A 238 -32.36 11.67 20.85
N LEU A 239 -32.14 10.68 19.99
CA LEU A 239 -33.03 9.52 19.87
C LEU A 239 -32.49 8.36 20.70
N SER A 240 -33.24 8.00 21.73
CA SER A 240 -33.07 6.78 22.52
C SER A 240 -33.37 5.53 21.67
N PRO A 241 -32.69 4.39 21.87
CA PRO A 241 -33.00 3.16 21.14
C PRO A 241 -34.30 2.49 21.63
N PRO A 242 -35.03 1.77 20.76
CA PRO A 242 -36.24 1.02 21.14
C PRO A 242 -35.88 -0.29 21.89
N PRO A 243 -36.81 -0.84 22.70
CA PRO A 243 -36.52 -2.00 23.55
C PRO A 243 -36.43 -3.31 22.76
N LEU A 244 -35.53 -4.18 23.23
CA LEU A 244 -35.42 -5.59 22.83
C LEU A 244 -36.61 -6.37 23.41
N ASN A 245 -37.45 -6.94 22.55
CA ASN A 245 -38.38 -8.00 22.95
C ASN A 245 -37.70 -9.36 22.74
N CYS A 246 -37.44 -10.05 23.85
CA CYS A 246 -37.25 -11.49 23.88
C CYS A 246 -38.60 -12.10 24.24
N ASP A 247 -39.22 -12.85 23.34
CA ASP A 247 -40.23 -13.87 23.63
C ASP A 247 -40.47 -14.72 22.35
N GLY A 248 -40.37 -16.06 22.50
CA GLY A 248 -40.89 -17.06 21.56
C GLY A 248 -39.87 -17.77 20.69
#